data_AF-A0A8T0GPK3-F1
#
_entry.id   AF-A0A8T0GPK3-F1
#
_cell.length_a   1.000
_cell.length_b   1.000
_cell.length_c   1.000
_cell.angle_alpha   90.00
_cell.angle_beta   90.00
_cell.angle_gamma   90.00
#
_symmetry.space_group_name_H-M   'P 1'
#
loop_
_entity.id
_entity.type
_entity.pdbx_description
1 polymer ?
#
loop_
_entity_poly.entity_id
_entity_poly.type
_entity_poly.pdbx_seq_one_letter_code
_entity_poly.pdbx_strand_id
1 'polypeptide(L)'
;MVLSNVGFCHSTLLPEQTRKYEHVWTYEGSDTASKGGNMATYEEVSNTLSELEKKVLNHYNVAKAREIQRATEAYLLLDGSQWASTPPVKGFRYSLMELMHPLVTTHAEVFAGAKPFLEKAINSLVEALMDSLVATFTDNKGTAFHRFDINGYVQLMLEVEYLQTVLEGYLTTNAYDLAANFRGLLLEKVMETVAEMTDQQNHGRGSIRGGSQDGYDYGGMTPEDLQGLAQDHIQTYLPVELKRTRLNVLCFMEPLAEQNSSHLGGRRGSQQNIHKQRSNAYGNNGTASGRRSGSSSLTDSETGKLPSGLPPPIPHDSPRGQERYMRVRHDPRRPSFRANSQISYVDNDDLR
;
A
#
# COMPACT_ATOMS: atom_id res chain seq x y z
N MET A 1 -8.89 18.12 -5.47
CA MET A 1 -9.36 19.42 -6.04
C MET A 1 -9.73 20.44 -4.97
N VAL A 2 -10.71 20.20 -4.09
CA VAL A 2 -11.12 21.18 -3.06
C VAL A 2 -9.94 21.60 -2.17
N LEU A 3 -9.14 20.65 -1.66
CA LEU A 3 -7.95 20.97 -0.86
C LEU A 3 -6.92 21.84 -1.59
N SER A 4 -6.69 21.61 -2.88
CA SER A 4 -5.78 22.43 -3.67
C SER A 4 -6.32 23.85 -3.88
N ASN A 5 -7.64 24.00 -4.04
CA ASN A 5 -8.26 25.32 -4.18
C ASN A 5 -8.21 26.08 -2.85
N VAL A 6 -8.50 25.42 -1.73
CA VAL A 6 -8.39 26.04 -0.39
C VAL A 6 -6.94 26.44 -0.12
N GLY A 7 -5.98 25.58 -0.43
CA GLY A 7 -4.55 25.90 -0.32
C GLY A 7 -4.12 27.08 -1.20
N PHE A 8 -4.63 27.20 -2.42
CA PHE A 8 -4.41 28.37 -3.28
C PHE A 8 -5.04 29.64 -2.68
N CYS A 9 -6.28 29.54 -2.20
CA CYS A 9 -6.96 30.65 -1.55
C CYS A 9 -6.17 31.15 -0.33
N HIS A 10 -5.67 30.22 0.48
CA HIS A 10 -4.94 30.51 1.71
C HIS A 10 -3.54 31.06 1.45
N SER A 11 -2.77 30.44 0.56
CA SER A 11 -1.36 30.78 0.34
C SER A 11 -1.13 31.94 -0.64
N THR A 12 -2.05 32.16 -1.58
CA THR A 12 -1.85 33.09 -2.70
C THR A 12 -2.93 34.15 -2.77
N LEU A 13 -4.20 33.75 -2.85
CA LEU A 13 -5.29 34.70 -3.10
C LEU A 13 -5.50 35.67 -1.94
N LEU A 14 -5.58 35.16 -0.71
CA LEU A 14 -5.85 35.94 0.48
C LEU A 14 -4.73 36.96 0.74
N PRO A 15 -3.43 36.59 0.74
CA PRO A 15 -2.34 37.56 0.88
C PRO A 15 -2.33 38.62 -0.23
N GLU A 16 -2.56 38.24 -1.49
CA GLU A 16 -2.57 39.17 -2.62
C GLU A 16 -3.75 40.15 -2.55
N GLN A 17 -4.93 39.69 -2.15
CA GLN A 17 -6.09 40.56 -1.95
C GLN A 17 -5.85 41.54 -0.80
N THR A 18 -5.34 41.04 0.33
CA THR A 18 -5.01 41.90 1.48
C THR A 18 -4.01 42.97 1.09
N ARG A 19 -2.90 42.60 0.44
CA ARG A 19 -1.89 43.56 -0.01
C ARG A 19 -2.43 44.60 -0.99
N LYS A 20 -3.28 44.20 -1.93
CA LYS A 20 -3.80 45.13 -2.96
C LYS A 20 -4.81 46.13 -2.41
N TYR A 21 -5.66 45.69 -1.48
CA TYR A 21 -6.77 46.51 -0.99
C TYR A 21 -6.55 47.09 0.42
N GLU A 22 -5.40 46.85 1.03
CA GLU A 22 -5.00 47.42 2.33
C GLU A 22 -5.29 48.93 2.42
N HIS A 23 -4.90 49.68 1.38
CA HIS A 23 -5.11 51.13 1.31
C HIS A 23 -6.58 51.57 1.30
N VAL A 24 -7.48 50.76 0.71
CA VAL A 24 -8.92 51.05 0.65
C VAL A 24 -9.54 50.88 2.02
N TRP A 25 -9.18 49.81 2.74
CA TRP A 25 -9.68 49.54 4.08
C TRP A 25 -9.12 50.48 5.14
N THR A 26 -7.90 50.98 4.97
CA THR A 26 -7.36 52.03 5.86
C THR A 26 -8.00 53.40 5.64
N TYR A 27 -8.55 53.67 4.45
CA TYR A 27 -9.17 54.95 4.12
C TYR A 27 -10.60 55.08 4.67
N GLU A 28 -11.40 54.00 4.66
CA GLU A 28 -12.75 53.99 5.26
C GLU A 28 -12.75 54.07 6.79
N GLY A 29 -11.59 53.87 7.45
CA GLY A 29 -11.44 53.95 8.90
C GLY A 29 -11.25 55.37 9.47
N SER A 30 -11.11 56.41 8.63
CA SER A 30 -10.88 57.78 9.12
C SER A 30 -12.15 58.60 9.36
N ASP A 31 -13.31 58.15 8.89
CA ASP A 31 -14.61 58.80 9.17
C ASP A 31 -15.41 57.97 10.18
N THR A 32 -15.30 58.41 11.43
CA THR A 32 -16.14 58.01 12.55
C THR A 32 -17.62 58.20 12.21
N ALA A 33 -18.40 57.12 11.99
CA ALA A 33 -19.82 57.01 12.38
C ALA A 33 -20.60 55.86 11.71
N SER A 34 -20.14 55.26 10.62
CA SER A 34 -20.88 54.15 10.01
C SER A 34 -20.42 52.83 10.59
N LYS A 35 -21.35 52.11 11.22
CA LYS A 35 -21.24 50.72 11.66
C LYS A 35 -20.70 49.85 10.52
N GLY A 36 -19.38 49.75 10.38
CA GLY A 36 -18.71 48.76 9.56
C GLY A 36 -18.97 47.40 10.19
N GLY A 37 -20.03 46.74 9.73
CA GLY A 37 -20.46 45.46 10.28
C GLY A 37 -19.33 44.43 10.16
N ASN A 38 -19.03 43.74 11.26
CA ASN A 38 -18.21 42.53 11.38
C ASN A 38 -17.48 42.11 10.10
N MET A 39 -16.49 42.90 9.67
CA MET A 39 -15.66 42.50 8.54
C MET A 39 -14.66 41.51 9.08
N ALA A 40 -14.75 40.26 8.61
CA ALA A 40 -13.87 39.19 9.08
C ALA A 40 -12.41 39.61 8.86
N THR A 41 -11.61 39.55 9.91
CA THR A 41 -10.19 39.90 9.83
C THR A 41 -9.45 38.91 8.92
N TYR A 42 -8.33 39.33 8.35
CA TYR A 42 -7.46 38.43 7.56
C TYR A 42 -7.14 37.15 8.34
N GLU A 43 -6.86 37.28 9.64
CA GLU A 43 -6.57 36.17 10.54
C GLU A 43 -7.79 35.24 10.70
N GLU A 44 -9.01 35.78 10.86
CA GLU A 44 -10.23 34.97 10.92
C GLU A 44 -10.45 34.17 9.63
N VAL A 45 -10.24 34.77 8.46
CA VAL A 45 -10.40 34.06 7.17
C VAL A 45 -9.29 33.02 6.98
N SER A 46 -8.05 33.34 7.33
CA SER A 46 -6.93 32.39 7.28
C SER A 46 -7.16 31.20 8.22
N ASN A 47 -7.63 31.46 9.44
CA ASN A 47 -7.96 30.42 10.42
C ASN A 47 -9.11 29.53 9.94
N THR A 48 -10.19 30.11 9.42
CA THR A 48 -11.35 29.34 8.91
C THR A 48 -10.98 28.49 7.68
N LEU A 49 -10.14 28.99 6.77
CA LEU A 49 -9.61 28.21 5.65
C LEU A 49 -8.73 27.06 6.14
N SER A 50 -7.82 27.32 7.09
CA SER A 50 -6.97 26.28 7.70
C SER A 50 -7.79 25.18 8.40
N GLU A 51 -8.86 25.54 9.10
CA GLU A 51 -9.78 24.57 9.68
C GLU A 51 -10.53 23.76 8.62
N LEU A 52 -10.95 24.40 7.54
CA LEU A 52 -11.61 23.73 6.42
C LEU A 52 -10.68 22.71 5.76
N GLU A 53 -9.40 23.05 5.54
CA GLU A 53 -8.40 22.11 5.02
C GLU A 53 -8.28 20.87 5.91
N LYS A 54 -8.15 21.06 7.23
CA LYS A 54 -8.08 19.96 8.19
C LYS A 54 -9.32 19.08 8.13
N LYS A 55 -10.52 19.66 8.09
CA LYS A 55 -11.80 18.92 8.04
C LYS A 55 -11.95 18.13 6.74
N VAL A 56 -11.64 18.74 5.60
CA VAL A 56 -11.73 18.08 4.28
C VAL A 56 -10.73 16.93 4.19
N LEU A 57 -9.48 17.14 4.62
CA LEU A 57 -8.47 16.09 4.63
C LEU A 57 -8.85 14.95 5.57
N ASN A 58 -9.36 15.26 6.77
CA ASN A 58 -9.81 14.24 7.71
C ASN A 58 -10.97 13.40 7.14
N HIS A 59 -11.97 14.05 6.52
CA HIS A 59 -13.08 13.34 5.89
C HIS A 59 -12.60 12.42 4.75
N TYR A 60 -11.66 12.89 3.95
CA TYR A 60 -11.01 12.07 2.91
C TYR A 60 -10.28 10.86 3.51
N ASN A 61 -9.45 11.07 4.53
CA ASN A 61 -8.70 9.99 5.18
C ASN A 61 -9.63 8.96 5.83
N VAL A 62 -10.72 9.38 6.48
CA VAL A 62 -11.71 8.45 7.06
C VAL A 62 -12.35 7.58 5.98
N ALA A 63 -12.67 8.15 4.81
CA ALA A 63 -13.22 7.39 3.70
C ALA A 63 -12.21 6.36 3.17
N LYS A 64 -10.96 6.77 2.95
CA LYS A 64 -9.89 5.88 2.47
C LYS A 64 -9.49 4.82 3.51
N ALA A 65 -9.51 5.15 4.79
CA ALA A 65 -9.26 4.19 5.87
C ALA A 65 -10.27 3.04 5.86
N ARG A 66 -11.54 3.30 5.50
CA ARG A 66 -12.54 2.22 5.33
C ARG A 66 -12.23 1.30 4.14
N GLU A 67 -11.64 1.81 3.07
CA GLU A 67 -11.19 0.97 1.95
C GLU A 67 -10.03 0.08 2.39
N ILE A 68 -9.09 0.62 3.16
CA ILE A 68 -7.99 -0.14 3.77
C ILE A 68 -8.53 -1.21 4.71
N GLN A 69 -9.44 -0.87 5.61
CA GLN A 69 -10.05 -1.83 6.54
C GLN A 69 -10.66 -3.03 5.79
N ARG A 70 -11.44 -2.78 4.73
CA ARG A 70 -12.00 -3.85 3.89
C ARG A 70 -10.93 -4.68 3.19
N ALA A 71 -9.86 -4.04 2.71
CA ALA A 71 -8.74 -4.74 2.10
C ALA A 71 -8.00 -5.62 3.12
N THR A 72 -7.87 -5.15 4.37
CA THR A 72 -7.30 -5.92 5.48
C THR A 72 -8.15 -7.13 5.84
N GLU A 73 -9.47 -6.96 5.95
CA GLU A 73 -10.42 -8.06 6.14
C GLU A 73 -10.30 -9.08 5.01
N ALA A 74 -10.24 -8.62 3.76
CA ALA A 74 -10.07 -9.51 2.61
C ALA A 74 -8.73 -10.28 2.66
N TYR A 75 -7.65 -9.58 3.02
CA TYR A 75 -6.29 -10.12 3.11
C TYR A 75 -6.12 -11.18 4.21
N LEU A 76 -6.71 -10.96 5.39
CA LEU A 76 -6.61 -11.89 6.51
C LEU A 76 -7.68 -13.00 6.46
N LEU A 77 -8.89 -12.70 6.02
CA LEU A 77 -10.04 -13.59 6.22
C LEU A 77 -10.59 -14.21 4.93
N LEU A 78 -10.50 -13.51 3.79
CA LEU A 78 -11.23 -13.88 2.57
C LEU A 78 -10.36 -14.42 1.43
N ASP A 79 -9.03 -14.35 1.56
CA ASP A 79 -8.07 -14.88 0.56
C ASP A 79 -8.02 -16.42 0.49
N GLY A 80 -8.86 -17.12 1.26
CA GLY A 80 -8.89 -18.59 1.32
C GLY A 80 -7.70 -19.21 2.05
N SER A 81 -6.90 -18.40 2.75
CA SER A 81 -5.78 -18.86 3.56
C SER A 81 -6.29 -19.69 4.74
N GLN A 82 -5.80 -20.92 4.87
CA GLN A 82 -6.14 -21.81 5.99
C GLN A 82 -5.09 -21.68 7.08
N TRP A 83 -5.28 -20.73 7.99
CA TRP A 83 -4.32 -20.41 9.06
C TRP A 83 -3.98 -21.55 10.02
N ALA A 84 -4.82 -22.59 10.06
CA ALA A 84 -4.58 -23.81 10.86
C ALA A 84 -3.72 -24.85 10.13
N SER A 85 -3.51 -24.69 8.82
CA SER A 85 -2.75 -25.62 7.97
C SER A 85 -2.18 -24.85 6.77
N THR A 86 -1.38 -23.84 7.09
CA THR A 86 -0.79 -22.95 6.10
C THR A 86 0.29 -23.73 5.33
N PRO A 87 0.31 -23.67 3.99
CA PRO A 87 1.36 -24.29 3.21
C PRO A 87 2.73 -23.68 3.53
N PRO A 88 3.84 -24.40 3.28
CA PRO A 88 5.18 -23.85 3.46
C PRO A 88 5.37 -22.53 2.70
N VAL A 89 6.02 -21.57 3.34
CA VAL A 89 6.24 -20.22 2.83
C VAL A 89 7.15 -20.27 1.59
N LYS A 90 6.67 -19.70 0.49
CA LYS A 90 7.37 -19.66 -0.82
C LYS A 90 7.54 -18.24 -1.39
N GLY A 91 7.12 -17.23 -0.64
CA GLY A 91 7.01 -15.84 -1.09
C GLY A 91 5.71 -15.22 -0.61
N PHE A 92 5.33 -14.07 -1.18
CA PHE A 92 4.12 -13.35 -0.77
C PHE A 92 2.85 -13.95 -1.36
N ARG A 93 1.77 -13.91 -0.59
CA ARG A 93 0.42 -14.16 -1.13
C ARG A 93 0.01 -13.02 -2.06
N TYR A 94 -0.85 -13.34 -3.02
CA TYR A 94 -1.39 -12.35 -3.95
C TYR A 94 -2.18 -11.25 -3.21
N SER A 95 -2.91 -11.64 -2.16
CA SER A 95 -3.68 -10.73 -1.30
C SER A 95 -2.87 -9.60 -0.67
N LEU A 96 -1.55 -9.77 -0.47
CA LEU A 96 -0.70 -8.68 0.01
C LEU A 96 -0.66 -7.51 -0.98
N MET A 97 -0.70 -7.77 -2.29
CA MET A 97 -0.72 -6.71 -3.29
C MET A 97 -2.07 -6.00 -3.32
N GLU A 98 -3.16 -6.75 -3.15
CA GLU A 98 -4.51 -6.18 -3.02
C GLU A 98 -4.62 -5.32 -1.76
N LEU A 99 -3.99 -5.72 -0.64
CA LEU A 99 -3.89 -4.91 0.57
C LEU A 99 -3.18 -3.57 0.35
N MET A 100 -2.12 -3.57 -0.46
CA MET A 100 -1.36 -2.36 -0.78
C MET A 100 -2.08 -1.43 -1.76
N HIS A 101 -2.99 -1.95 -2.57
CA HIS A 101 -3.59 -1.22 -3.68
C HIS A 101 -4.35 0.07 -3.28
N PRO A 102 -5.14 0.09 -2.18
CA PRO A 102 -5.77 1.33 -1.70
C PRO A 102 -4.77 2.44 -1.35
N LEU A 103 -3.63 2.08 -0.77
CA LEU A 103 -2.56 3.03 -0.46
C LEU A 103 -1.91 3.58 -1.74
N VAL A 104 -1.57 2.70 -2.69
CA VAL A 104 -0.98 3.10 -3.99
C VAL A 104 -1.92 4.04 -4.75
N THR A 105 -3.21 3.71 -4.79
CA THR A 105 -4.23 4.52 -5.47
C THR A 105 -4.38 5.87 -4.79
N THR A 106 -4.42 5.89 -3.45
CA THR A 106 -4.49 7.14 -2.67
C THR A 106 -3.25 8.01 -2.88
N HIS A 107 -2.06 7.40 -2.92
CA HIS A 107 -0.83 8.11 -3.23
C HIS A 107 -0.93 8.79 -4.60
N ALA A 108 -1.31 8.06 -5.64
CA ALA A 108 -1.46 8.62 -7.00
C ALA A 108 -2.49 9.77 -7.04
N GLU A 109 -3.64 9.59 -6.39
CA GLU A 109 -4.71 10.58 -6.32
C GLU A 109 -4.25 11.89 -5.65
N VAL A 110 -3.62 11.79 -4.48
CA VAL A 110 -3.18 12.96 -3.71
C VAL A 110 -1.95 13.60 -4.35
N PHE A 111 -1.01 12.81 -4.87
CA PHE A 111 0.16 13.33 -5.57
C PHE A 111 -0.23 14.18 -6.78
N ALA A 112 -1.25 13.76 -7.55
CA ALA A 112 -1.72 14.51 -8.71
C ALA A 112 -2.55 15.75 -8.34
N GLY A 113 -3.37 15.67 -7.28
CA GLY A 113 -4.40 16.67 -7.02
C GLY A 113 -4.19 17.56 -5.78
N ALA A 114 -3.27 17.22 -4.88
CA ALA A 114 -3.10 17.87 -3.58
C ALA A 114 -1.72 17.51 -2.93
N LYS A 115 -0.64 17.52 -3.73
CA LYS A 115 0.70 17.06 -3.31
C LYS A 115 1.20 17.57 -1.95
N PRO A 116 0.98 18.84 -1.52
CA PRO A 116 1.41 19.30 -0.20
C PRO A 116 0.82 18.51 0.97
N PHE A 117 -0.28 17.79 0.77
CA PHE A 117 -0.94 16.97 1.78
C PHE A 117 -0.60 15.49 1.69
N LEU A 118 0.26 15.07 0.74
CA LEU A 118 0.57 13.66 0.47
C LEU A 118 1.10 12.93 1.70
N GLU A 119 2.16 13.46 2.31
CA GLU A 119 2.78 12.86 3.49
C GLU A 119 1.76 12.70 4.63
N LYS A 120 1.02 13.77 4.93
CA LYS A 120 0.00 13.74 5.98
C LYS A 120 -1.13 12.74 5.68
N ALA A 121 -1.55 12.62 4.42
CA ALA A 121 -2.58 11.67 4.01
C ALA A 121 -2.07 10.23 4.15
N ILE A 122 -0.91 9.91 3.60
CA ILE A 122 -0.36 8.55 3.61
C ILE A 122 0.03 8.11 5.02
N ASN A 123 0.68 8.95 5.83
CA ASN A 123 1.02 8.61 7.23
C ASN A 123 -0.22 8.19 8.03
N SER A 124 -1.30 8.97 7.93
CA SER A 124 -2.58 8.67 8.59
C SER A 124 -3.20 7.35 8.11
N LEU A 125 -3.02 6.99 6.84
CA LEU A 125 -3.56 5.77 6.26
C LEU A 125 -2.69 4.54 6.55
N VAL A 126 -1.38 4.70 6.70
CA VAL A 126 -0.46 3.65 7.16
C VAL A 126 -0.75 3.30 8.62
N GLU A 127 -1.01 4.29 9.48
CA GLU A 127 -1.52 4.03 10.83
C GLU A 127 -2.84 3.24 10.81
N ALA A 128 -3.79 3.66 9.97
CA ALA A 128 -5.06 2.95 9.83
C ALA A 128 -4.90 1.51 9.30
N LEU A 129 -3.91 1.25 8.44
CA LEU A 129 -3.57 -0.10 7.99
C LEU A 129 -3.08 -0.97 9.14
N MET A 130 -2.12 -0.49 9.93
CA MET A 130 -1.57 -1.25 11.06
C MET A 130 -2.62 -1.48 12.16
N ASP A 131 -3.43 -0.46 12.46
CA ASP A 131 -4.55 -0.57 13.38
C ASP A 131 -5.58 -1.59 12.89
N SER A 132 -5.93 -1.56 11.59
CA SER A 132 -6.84 -2.53 10.99
C SER A 132 -6.31 -3.96 11.04
N LEU A 133 -4.99 -4.18 10.89
CA LEU A 133 -4.38 -5.51 11.02
C LEU A 133 -4.55 -6.04 12.45
N VAL A 134 -4.24 -5.21 13.45
CA VAL A 134 -4.41 -5.53 14.87
C VAL A 134 -5.88 -5.83 15.19
N ALA A 135 -6.79 -4.95 14.80
CA ALA A 135 -8.22 -5.08 15.07
C ALA A 135 -8.81 -6.34 14.41
N THR A 136 -8.56 -6.53 13.10
CA THR A 136 -9.09 -7.67 12.35
C THR A 136 -8.59 -9.00 12.92
N PHE A 137 -7.32 -9.08 13.31
CA PHE A 137 -6.79 -10.30 13.94
C PHE A 137 -7.39 -10.55 15.32
N THR A 138 -7.47 -9.51 16.16
CA THR A 138 -8.00 -9.62 17.52
C THR A 138 -9.47 -10.01 17.53
N ASP A 139 -10.29 -9.36 16.71
CA ASP A 139 -11.73 -9.62 16.59
C ASP A 139 -12.02 -11.04 16.08
N ASN A 140 -11.09 -11.65 15.36
CA ASN A 140 -11.22 -12.98 14.77
C ASN A 140 -10.31 -14.04 15.43
N LYS A 141 -9.70 -13.74 16.59
CA LYS A 141 -8.80 -14.65 17.32
C LYS A 141 -9.49 -15.98 17.65
N GLY A 142 -10.79 -15.93 17.96
CA GLY A 142 -11.60 -17.10 18.31
C GLY A 142 -12.26 -17.82 17.12
N THR A 143 -12.19 -17.27 15.91
CA THR A 143 -12.90 -17.79 14.73
C THR A 143 -11.89 -18.20 13.65
N ALA A 144 -11.47 -17.27 12.79
CA ALA A 144 -10.56 -17.52 11.68
C ALA A 144 -9.16 -17.93 12.14
N PHE A 145 -8.74 -17.42 13.30
CA PHE A 145 -7.43 -17.72 13.89
C PHE A 145 -7.52 -18.67 15.08
N HIS A 146 -8.64 -19.40 15.26
CA HIS A 146 -8.80 -20.31 16.40
C HIS A 146 -7.61 -21.25 16.58
N ARG A 147 -7.11 -21.80 15.46
CA ARG A 147 -5.81 -22.46 15.34
C ARG A 147 -4.93 -21.67 14.38
N PHE A 148 -3.69 -21.40 14.79
CA PHE A 148 -2.74 -20.61 14.02
C PHE A 148 -1.40 -21.33 13.99
N ASP A 149 -1.05 -21.89 12.83
CA ASP A 149 0.12 -22.73 12.70
C ASP A 149 1.41 -21.94 12.47
N ILE A 150 2.53 -22.63 12.58
CA ILE A 150 3.88 -22.03 12.48
C ILE A 150 4.13 -21.44 11.10
N ASN A 151 3.66 -22.10 10.03
CA ASN A 151 3.77 -21.56 8.68
C ASN A 151 2.94 -20.29 8.50
N GLY A 152 1.74 -20.21 9.08
CA GLY A 152 0.91 -19.01 9.11
C GLY A 152 1.60 -17.85 9.82
N TYR A 153 2.24 -18.12 10.96
CA TYR A 153 3.08 -17.16 11.67
C TYR A 153 4.22 -16.64 10.79
N VAL A 154 5.03 -17.53 10.23
CA VAL A 154 6.17 -17.16 9.38
C VAL A 154 5.72 -16.39 8.14
N GLN A 155 4.60 -16.78 7.52
CA GLN A 155 4.03 -16.08 6.36
C GLN A 155 3.65 -14.64 6.72
N LEU A 156 2.90 -14.42 7.81
CA LEU A 156 2.49 -13.08 8.21
C LEU A 156 3.68 -12.24 8.68
N MET A 157 4.65 -12.81 9.37
CA MET A 157 5.88 -12.09 9.74
C MET A 157 6.64 -11.58 8.50
N LEU A 158 6.78 -12.40 7.47
CA LEU A 158 7.39 -12.02 6.19
C LEU A 158 6.64 -10.87 5.51
N GLU A 159 5.31 -10.95 5.45
CA GLU A 159 4.48 -9.95 4.79
C GLU A 159 4.41 -8.63 5.56
N VAL A 160 4.38 -8.66 6.90
CA VAL A 160 4.46 -7.46 7.74
C VAL A 160 5.82 -6.77 7.60
N GLU A 161 6.91 -7.53 7.52
CA GLU A 161 8.24 -6.96 7.27
C GLU A 161 8.31 -6.25 5.91
N TYR A 162 7.69 -6.84 4.89
CA TYR A 162 7.56 -6.20 3.59
C TYR A 162 6.77 -4.88 3.65
N LEU A 163 5.62 -4.87 4.34
CA LEU A 163 4.83 -3.65 4.52
C LEU A 163 5.67 -2.54 5.15
N GLN A 164 6.42 -2.87 6.21
CA GLN A 164 7.25 -1.88 6.88
C GLN A 164 8.43 -1.42 6.03
N THR A 165 9.09 -2.32 5.31
CA THR A 165 10.19 -1.98 4.42
C THR A 165 9.75 -1.05 3.29
N VAL A 166 8.58 -1.33 2.68
CA VAL A 166 8.05 -0.50 1.59
C VAL A 166 7.55 0.85 2.09
N LEU A 167 6.95 0.88 3.27
CA LEU A 167 6.32 2.08 3.83
C LEU A 167 7.23 2.86 4.79
N GLU A 168 8.53 2.53 4.87
CA GLU A 168 9.49 3.10 5.83
C GLU A 168 9.45 4.64 5.85
N GLY A 169 9.38 5.28 4.69
CA GLY A 169 9.31 6.74 4.56
C GLY A 169 8.01 7.40 5.04
N TYR A 170 6.98 6.60 5.37
CA TYR A 170 5.67 7.07 5.84
C TYR A 170 5.26 6.45 7.18
N LEU A 171 6.09 5.61 7.79
CA LEU A 171 5.80 5.04 9.10
C LEU A 171 5.96 6.08 10.20
N THR A 172 4.88 6.33 10.92
CA THR A 172 4.91 7.11 12.16
C THR A 172 5.31 6.23 13.34
N THR A 173 5.67 6.84 14.47
CA THR A 173 5.94 6.11 15.71
C THR A 173 4.75 5.24 16.13
N ASN A 174 3.53 5.76 15.99
CA ASN A 174 2.31 5.01 16.28
C ASN A 174 2.14 3.78 15.35
N ALA A 175 2.46 3.93 14.05
CA ALA A 175 2.42 2.80 13.13
C ALA A 175 3.47 1.73 13.45
N TYR A 176 4.66 2.12 13.92
CA TYR A 176 5.67 1.18 14.41
C TYR A 176 5.19 0.42 15.64
N ASP A 177 4.59 1.11 16.61
CA ASP A 177 4.06 0.50 17.83
C ASP A 177 2.93 -0.49 17.52
N LEU A 178 2.00 -0.13 16.62
CA LEU A 178 0.94 -1.01 16.16
C LEU A 178 1.47 -2.25 15.42
N ALA A 179 2.49 -2.09 14.57
CA ALA A 179 3.12 -3.22 13.89
C ALA A 179 3.89 -4.14 14.85
N ALA A 180 4.54 -3.58 15.88
CA ALA A 180 5.18 -4.36 16.93
C ALA A 180 4.15 -5.12 17.79
N ASN A 181 3.04 -4.46 18.15
CA ASN A 181 1.91 -5.09 18.83
C ASN A 181 1.34 -6.24 18.00
N PHE A 182 1.11 -6.03 16.70
CA PHE A 182 0.63 -7.07 15.81
C PHE A 182 1.55 -8.30 15.79
N ARG A 183 2.88 -8.10 15.65
CA ARG A 183 3.85 -9.21 15.74
C ARG A 183 3.80 -9.94 17.09
N GLY A 184 3.62 -9.20 18.18
CA GLY A 184 3.42 -9.77 19.52
C GLY A 184 2.19 -10.66 19.59
N LEU A 185 1.05 -10.20 19.07
CA LEU A 185 -0.21 -10.96 19.03
C LEU A 185 -0.09 -12.22 18.17
N LEU A 186 0.61 -12.14 17.02
CA LEU A 186 0.90 -13.29 16.19
C LEU A 186 1.74 -14.33 16.94
N LEU A 187 2.79 -13.89 17.65
CA LEU A 187 3.67 -14.75 18.42
C LEU A 187 2.92 -15.42 19.59
N GLU A 188 2.14 -14.65 20.36
CA GLU A 188 1.29 -15.19 21.42
C GLU A 188 0.39 -16.30 20.88
N LYS A 189 -0.25 -16.05 19.73
CA LYS A 189 -1.23 -16.99 19.18
C LYS A 189 -0.61 -18.26 18.61
N VAL A 190 0.57 -18.19 17.97
CA VAL A 190 1.26 -19.40 17.51
C VAL A 190 1.80 -20.21 18.69
N MET A 191 2.22 -19.55 19.77
CA MET A 191 2.67 -20.22 21.00
C MET A 191 1.55 -21.01 21.68
N GLU A 192 0.30 -20.52 21.65
CA GLU A 192 -0.87 -21.31 22.08
C GLU A 192 -0.93 -22.65 21.31
N THR A 193 -0.74 -22.61 19.99
CA THR A 193 -0.78 -23.79 19.12
C THR A 193 0.40 -24.75 19.38
N VAL A 194 1.60 -24.22 19.62
CA VAL A 194 2.80 -25.01 19.97
C VAL A 194 2.65 -25.71 21.31
N ALA A 195 2.05 -25.03 22.30
CA ALA A 195 1.74 -25.63 23.61
C ALA A 195 0.76 -26.80 23.45
N GLU A 196 -0.33 -26.61 22.68
CA GLU A 196 -1.31 -27.67 22.40
C GLU A 196 -0.66 -28.91 21.72
N MET A 197 0.29 -28.69 20.80
CA MET A 197 1.03 -29.78 20.13
C MET A 197 1.92 -30.56 21.11
N THR A 198 2.57 -29.86 22.04
CA THR A 198 3.46 -30.45 23.06
C THR A 198 2.68 -31.31 24.05
N ASP A 199 1.49 -30.86 24.46
CA ASP A 199 0.62 -31.61 25.37
C ASP A 199 0.08 -32.89 24.71
N GLN A 200 -0.29 -32.82 23.41
CA GLN A 200 -0.74 -33.99 22.65
C GLN A 200 0.37 -35.06 22.51
N GLN A 201 1.63 -34.65 22.35
CA GLN A 201 2.77 -35.57 22.32
C GLN A 201 3.01 -36.25 23.68
N ASN A 202 2.83 -35.52 24.80
CA ASN A 202 3.01 -36.06 26.15
C ASN A 202 1.95 -37.11 26.54
N HIS A 203 0.73 -37.01 26.01
CA HIS A 203 -0.33 -38.01 26.22
C HIS A 203 -0.24 -39.23 25.27
N GLY A 204 0.67 -39.22 24.30
CA GLY A 204 0.85 -40.23 23.25
C GLY A 204 1.89 -41.32 23.51
N ARG A 205 2.22 -41.65 24.78
CA ARG A 205 3.05 -42.83 25.12
C ARG A 205 2.33 -44.15 24.79
N GLY A 206 2.16 -44.47 23.51
CA GLY A 206 1.54 -45.74 23.13
C GLY A 206 1.18 -45.98 21.65
N SER A 207 1.52 -45.13 20.68
CA SER A 207 1.27 -45.47 19.27
C SER A 207 2.56 -45.54 18.47
N ILE A 208 3.05 -46.77 18.33
CA ILE A 208 4.04 -47.19 17.33
C ILE A 208 3.41 -47.00 15.93
N ARG A 209 4.23 -46.56 14.98
CA ARG A 209 4.11 -46.64 13.50
C ARG A 209 3.31 -45.53 12.78
N GLY A 210 4.04 -44.76 11.96
CA GLY A 210 3.52 -44.24 10.68
C GLY A 210 3.87 -42.77 10.47
N GLY A 211 4.87 -42.50 9.64
CA GLY A 211 5.46 -41.18 9.45
C GLY A 211 4.54 -40.10 8.88
N SER A 212 4.71 -38.90 9.40
CA SER A 212 4.65 -37.68 8.59
C SER A 212 6.01 -37.53 7.91
N GLN A 213 6.01 -37.36 6.59
CA GLN A 213 7.19 -37.37 5.73
C GLN A 213 7.99 -36.05 5.76
N ASP A 214 7.56 -35.06 6.55
CA ASP A 214 8.27 -33.80 6.76
C ASP A 214 8.62 -33.67 8.26
N GLY A 215 9.73 -34.31 8.63
CA GLY A 215 10.15 -34.54 10.02
C GLY A 215 10.72 -33.32 10.75
N TYR A 216 9.91 -32.27 10.90
CA TYR A 216 10.21 -31.19 11.83
C TYR A 216 9.45 -31.43 13.14
N ASP A 217 10.18 -31.64 14.23
CA ASP A 217 9.61 -31.71 15.57
C ASP A 217 9.31 -30.28 16.03
N TYR A 218 8.10 -29.82 15.75
CA TYR A 218 7.61 -28.52 16.16
C TYR A 218 7.17 -28.50 17.64
N GLY A 219 7.16 -29.65 18.31
CA GLY A 219 6.90 -29.75 19.75
C GLY A 219 8.06 -29.14 20.54
N GLY A 220 7.77 -28.17 21.41
CA GLY A 220 8.77 -27.57 22.28
C GLY A 220 9.62 -26.44 21.67
N MET A 221 9.22 -25.84 20.54
CA MET A 221 9.85 -24.60 20.06
C MET A 221 9.66 -23.45 21.04
N THR A 222 10.73 -22.71 21.31
CA THR A 222 10.69 -21.49 22.09
C THR A 222 10.21 -20.29 21.25
N PRO A 223 9.74 -19.19 21.88
CA PRO A 223 9.43 -17.96 21.15
C PRO A 223 10.60 -17.46 20.31
N GLU A 224 11.83 -17.58 20.81
CA GLU A 224 13.06 -17.19 20.13
C GLU A 224 13.33 -18.07 18.90
N ASP A 225 13.07 -19.38 18.98
CA ASP A 225 13.22 -20.30 17.83
C ASP A 225 12.25 -19.93 16.70
N LEU A 226 11.01 -19.59 17.03
CA LEU A 226 9.99 -19.17 16.05
C LEU A 226 10.35 -17.83 15.41
N GLN A 227 10.84 -16.87 16.20
CA GLN A 227 11.32 -15.60 15.69
C GLN A 227 12.54 -15.80 14.76
N GLY A 228 13.48 -16.68 15.14
CA GLY A 228 14.61 -17.05 14.29
C GLY A 228 14.15 -17.66 12.96
N LEU A 229 13.20 -18.60 13.01
CA LEU A 229 12.62 -19.22 11.81
C LEU A 229 11.95 -18.19 10.88
N ALA A 230 11.19 -17.26 11.46
CA ALA A 230 10.59 -16.16 10.69
C ALA A 230 11.66 -15.27 10.06
N GLN A 231 12.72 -14.95 10.80
CA GLN A 231 13.82 -14.13 10.31
C GLN A 231 14.58 -14.79 9.16
N ASP A 232 14.78 -16.11 9.19
CA ASP A 232 15.42 -16.86 8.10
C ASP A 232 14.60 -16.77 6.80
N HIS A 233 13.26 -16.87 6.91
CA HIS A 233 12.37 -16.71 5.76
C HIS A 233 12.35 -15.28 5.25
N ILE A 234 12.36 -14.28 6.14
CA ILE A 234 12.51 -12.88 5.78
C ILE A 234 13.79 -12.67 4.96
N GLN A 235 14.94 -13.12 5.47
CA GLN A 235 16.22 -12.96 4.77
C GLN A 235 16.25 -13.66 3.41
N THR A 236 15.58 -14.80 3.30
CA THR A 236 15.52 -15.60 2.07
C THR A 236 14.61 -14.98 1.01
N TYR A 237 13.39 -14.59 1.36
CA TYR A 237 12.35 -14.22 0.40
C TYR A 237 12.21 -12.71 0.20
N LEU A 238 12.38 -11.89 1.24
CA LEU A 238 12.12 -10.44 1.16
C LEU A 238 12.89 -9.74 0.03
N PRO A 239 14.21 -9.97 -0.19
CA PRO A 239 14.95 -9.26 -1.23
C PRO A 239 14.50 -9.60 -2.65
N VAL A 240 14.10 -10.86 -2.88
CA VAL A 240 13.62 -11.34 -4.19
C VAL A 240 12.22 -10.79 -4.46
N GLU A 241 11.37 -10.83 -3.44
CA GLU A 241 10.01 -10.35 -3.54
C GLU A 241 9.93 -8.82 -3.71
N LEU A 242 10.74 -8.03 -2.99
CA LEU A 242 10.87 -6.59 -3.21
C LEU A 242 11.23 -6.25 -4.67
N LYS A 243 12.10 -7.05 -5.29
CA LYS A 243 12.43 -6.88 -6.72
C LYS A 243 11.23 -7.24 -7.60
N ARG A 244 10.50 -8.30 -7.28
CA ARG A 244 9.31 -8.76 -8.03
C ARG A 244 8.18 -7.74 -7.98
N THR A 245 7.94 -7.13 -6.82
CA THR A 245 6.82 -6.21 -6.59
C THR A 245 7.19 -4.73 -6.77
N ARG A 246 8.46 -4.42 -7.07
CA ARG A 246 8.98 -3.04 -7.15
C ARG A 246 8.09 -2.06 -7.92
N LEU A 247 7.57 -2.47 -9.09
CA LEU A 247 6.73 -1.58 -9.90
C LEU A 247 5.38 -1.27 -9.24
N ASN A 248 4.85 -2.18 -8.42
CA ASN A 248 3.58 -1.99 -7.73
C ASN A 248 3.68 -0.95 -6.61
N VAL A 249 4.87 -0.79 -6.04
CA VAL A 249 5.10 0.02 -4.83
C VAL A 249 6.14 1.12 -5.01
N LEU A 250 6.55 1.39 -6.26
CA LEU A 250 7.62 2.35 -6.58
C LEU A 250 7.35 3.74 -5.98
N CYS A 251 6.07 4.14 -5.89
CA CYS A 251 5.66 5.41 -5.31
C CYS A 251 6.09 5.61 -3.86
N PHE A 252 6.31 4.53 -3.09
CA PHE A 252 6.72 4.61 -1.68
C PHE A 252 8.24 4.48 -1.49
N MET A 253 8.94 3.93 -2.49
CA MET A 253 10.38 3.65 -2.39
C MET A 253 11.27 4.79 -2.91
N GLU A 254 10.70 5.73 -3.66
CA GLU A 254 11.45 6.91 -4.11
C GLU A 254 11.53 7.97 -3.00
N PRO A 255 12.71 8.54 -2.74
CA PRO A 255 12.87 9.51 -1.65
C PRO A 255 12.01 10.75 -1.88
N LEU A 256 11.21 11.10 -0.87
CA LEU A 256 10.37 12.31 -0.81
C LEU A 256 11.13 13.60 -1.19
N ALA A 257 12.45 13.63 -0.95
CA ALA A 257 13.34 14.75 -1.28
C ALA A 257 13.57 14.98 -2.78
N GLU A 258 13.63 13.92 -3.60
CA GLU A 258 13.78 14.05 -5.06
C GLU A 258 12.44 14.38 -5.74
N GLN A 259 11.33 14.01 -5.09
CA GLN A 259 10.00 14.32 -5.59
C GLN A 259 9.63 15.80 -5.39
N ASN A 260 10.13 16.48 -4.37
CA ASN A 260 9.87 17.92 -4.16
C ASN A 260 10.73 18.85 -5.03
N SER A 261 11.84 18.36 -5.59
CA SER A 261 12.76 19.13 -6.44
C SER A 261 12.48 19.05 -7.94
N SER A 262 11.66 18.09 -8.39
CA SER A 262 11.46 17.78 -9.82
C SER A 262 10.47 18.66 -10.58
N HIS A 263 9.93 19.74 -10.00
CA HIS A 263 9.00 20.64 -10.72
C HIS A 263 9.55 22.04 -11.08
N LEU A 264 10.82 22.32 -10.82
CA LEU A 264 11.52 23.51 -11.34
C LEU A 264 12.57 23.10 -12.39
N GLY A 265 12.15 22.51 -13.50
CA GLY A 265 13.08 22.19 -14.59
C GLY A 265 12.40 21.54 -15.79
N GLY A 266 12.19 22.33 -16.84
CA GLY A 266 11.55 21.88 -18.08
C GLY A 266 12.37 20.86 -18.87
N ARG A 267 11.64 20.14 -19.75
CA ARG A 267 12.12 19.37 -20.91
C ARG A 267 13.45 19.87 -21.50
N ARG A 268 14.43 18.97 -21.62
CA ARG A 268 15.18 18.74 -22.87
C ARG A 268 16.00 17.45 -22.78
N GLY A 269 15.88 16.61 -23.80
CA GLY A 269 16.75 15.45 -23.97
C GLY A 269 18.18 15.87 -24.29
N SER A 270 19.14 15.03 -23.91
CA SER A 270 20.45 14.94 -24.56
C SER A 270 21.12 13.66 -24.10
N GLN A 271 21.39 12.77 -25.06
CA GLN A 271 22.50 11.84 -24.99
C GLN A 271 23.79 12.61 -24.65
N GLN A 272 24.70 12.02 -23.86
CA GLN A 272 26.07 11.69 -24.26
C GLN A 272 27.06 11.58 -23.08
N ASN A 273 27.89 10.56 -23.23
CA ASN A 273 29.32 10.49 -22.92
C ASN A 273 29.79 10.32 -21.46
N ILE A 274 30.02 9.04 -21.16
CA ILE A 274 31.07 8.53 -20.29
C ILE A 274 32.43 9.03 -20.79
N HIS A 275 33.16 9.81 -19.99
CA HIS A 275 34.61 9.89 -20.11
C HIS A 275 35.29 9.90 -18.74
N LYS A 276 36.12 8.86 -18.54
CA LYS A 276 37.04 8.66 -17.43
C LYS A 276 38.14 9.72 -17.48
N GLN A 277 38.37 10.42 -16.36
CA GLN A 277 39.65 11.07 -16.09
C GLN A 277 40.48 10.16 -15.18
N ARG A 278 41.62 9.69 -15.68
CA ARG A 278 42.75 9.28 -14.85
C ARG A 278 44.01 9.95 -15.40
N SER A 279 44.73 10.54 -14.46
CA SER A 279 45.87 11.42 -14.60
C SER A 279 47.13 10.73 -15.15
N ASN A 280 47.91 11.50 -15.90
CA ASN A 280 49.25 11.19 -16.40
C ASN A 280 50.30 11.23 -15.28
N ALA A 281 51.30 10.34 -15.37
CA ALA A 281 52.66 10.60 -14.90
C ALA A 281 53.68 9.85 -15.78
N TYR A 282 54.49 10.67 -16.47
CA TYR A 282 55.91 10.50 -16.84
C TYR A 282 56.47 9.14 -17.31
N GLY A 283 57.12 9.18 -18.48
CA GLY A 283 58.52 8.73 -18.56
C GLY A 283 58.89 7.72 -19.66
N ASN A 284 59.34 8.29 -20.79
CA ASN A 284 60.60 7.96 -21.48
C ASN A 284 60.77 6.68 -22.33
N ASN A 285 61.20 6.94 -23.58
CA ASN A 285 62.10 6.21 -24.47
C ASN A 285 61.77 4.80 -25.00
N GLY A 286 61.86 4.67 -26.34
CA GLY A 286 62.33 3.43 -26.98
C GLY A 286 61.62 3.03 -28.27
N THR A 287 62.15 3.50 -29.41
CA THR A 287 62.39 2.81 -30.71
C THR A 287 61.64 1.52 -31.11
N ALA A 288 61.46 1.43 -32.44
CA ALA A 288 61.29 0.23 -33.29
C ALA A 288 59.81 -0.13 -33.61
N SER A 289 59.35 0.01 -34.86
CA SER A 289 59.60 -0.85 -36.04
C SER A 289 58.45 -1.83 -36.29
N GLY A 290 57.82 -1.73 -37.47
CA GLY A 290 56.99 -2.78 -38.09
C GLY A 290 55.71 -2.21 -38.69
N ARG A 291 55.61 -1.99 -40.02
CA ARG A 291 55.21 -2.98 -41.06
C ARG A 291 53.97 -3.76 -40.61
N ARG A 292 52.84 -3.83 -41.34
CA ARG A 292 52.58 -3.99 -42.78
C ARG A 292 51.03 -4.00 -42.90
N SER A 293 50.41 -3.17 -43.75
CA SER A 293 49.91 -3.49 -45.10
C SER A 293 48.65 -4.37 -45.20
N GLY A 294 47.66 -3.86 -45.95
CA GLY A 294 46.65 -4.61 -46.70
C GLY A 294 45.31 -4.78 -45.97
N SER A 295 44.14 -4.56 -46.56
CA SER A 295 43.80 -4.32 -47.96
C SER A 295 42.33 -3.85 -48.07
N SER A 296 42.09 -2.92 -48.98
CA SER A 296 40.83 -2.65 -49.69
C SER A 296 40.14 -3.91 -50.21
N SER A 297 38.81 -3.99 -50.34
CA SER A 297 38.03 -3.63 -51.55
C SER A 297 36.61 -4.20 -51.36
N LEU A 298 35.54 -3.40 -51.33
CA LEU A 298 34.62 -3.07 -52.46
C LEU A 298 33.91 -4.26 -53.12
N THR A 299 32.58 -4.30 -52.99
CA THR A 299 31.54 -4.37 -54.04
C THR A 299 30.19 -3.96 -53.39
N ASP A 300 29.62 -2.81 -53.74
CA ASP A 300 28.50 -2.59 -54.70
C ASP A 300 27.17 -3.26 -54.28
N SER A 301 26.11 -2.52 -53.90
CA SER A 301 25.24 -1.56 -54.63
C SER A 301 24.00 -2.27 -55.21
N GLU A 302 22.80 -1.94 -54.71
CA GLU A 302 21.49 -1.86 -55.42
C GLU A 302 20.38 -1.55 -54.38
N THR A 303 19.97 -0.29 -54.19
CA THR A 303 18.83 0.41 -54.83
C THR A 303 17.46 -0.27 -54.74
N GLY A 304 16.49 0.38 -54.07
CA GLY A 304 15.10 0.38 -54.55
C GLY A 304 13.96 0.33 -53.53
N LYS A 305 13.48 1.52 -53.15
CA LYS A 305 12.05 1.95 -53.02
C LYS A 305 11.15 1.37 -51.90
N LEU A 306 10.74 2.29 -51.03
CA LEU A 306 9.50 2.26 -50.21
C LEU A 306 8.24 2.35 -51.09
N PRO A 307 7.10 1.85 -50.58
CA PRO A 307 5.97 2.75 -50.27
C PRO A 307 5.31 2.38 -48.92
N SER A 308 5.14 3.30 -47.96
CA SER A 308 3.98 4.20 -47.80
C SER A 308 2.61 3.53 -48.01
N GLY A 309 1.96 3.15 -46.91
CA GLY A 309 0.56 2.72 -46.89
C GLY A 309 0.01 2.68 -45.46
N LEU A 310 -0.77 3.69 -45.09
CA LEU A 310 -1.56 3.75 -43.85
C LEU A 310 -2.74 2.76 -43.91
N PRO A 311 -3.15 2.16 -42.78
CA PRO A 311 -4.33 1.28 -42.73
C PRO A 311 -5.64 2.10 -42.73
N PRO A 312 -6.75 1.54 -43.25
CA PRO A 312 -8.03 2.23 -43.36
C PRO A 312 -8.79 2.31 -42.01
N PRO A 313 -9.72 3.28 -41.85
CA PRO A 313 -10.45 3.50 -40.61
C PRO A 313 -11.65 2.55 -40.44
N ILE A 314 -11.93 2.21 -39.19
CA ILE A 314 -13.07 1.41 -38.72
C ILE A 314 -14.35 2.28 -38.76
N PRO A 315 -15.52 1.78 -39.23
CA PRO A 315 -16.75 2.56 -39.23
C PRO A 315 -17.38 2.64 -37.84
N HIS A 316 -17.74 3.85 -37.45
CA HIS A 316 -18.69 4.15 -36.39
C HIS A 316 -20.10 3.77 -36.83
N ASP A 317 -20.84 3.04 -35.99
CA ASP A 317 -22.30 3.05 -35.97
C ASP A 317 -22.81 3.02 -34.52
N SER A 318 -23.78 3.87 -34.25
CA SER A 318 -24.57 3.97 -33.01
C SER A 318 -25.90 4.63 -33.38
N PRO A 319 -26.94 4.63 -32.54
CA PRO A 319 -27.40 3.60 -31.59
C PRO A 319 -28.90 3.30 -31.81
N ARG A 320 -29.42 2.15 -31.37
CA ARG A 320 -30.85 1.99 -31.01
C ARG A 320 -31.07 0.71 -30.21
N GLY A 321 -31.68 0.89 -29.05
CA GLY A 321 -31.73 -0.10 -27.99
C GLY A 321 -32.75 -1.21 -28.16
N GLN A 322 -32.70 -2.13 -27.21
CA GLN A 322 -33.87 -2.74 -26.60
C GLN A 322 -33.45 -3.44 -25.31
N GLU A 323 -34.09 -3.01 -24.23
CA GLU A 323 -34.31 -3.81 -23.03
C GLU A 323 -34.80 -5.21 -23.44
N ARG A 324 -34.28 -6.26 -22.80
CA ARG A 324 -35.05 -7.34 -22.17
C ARG A 324 -34.17 -8.55 -21.86
N TYR A 325 -34.52 -9.18 -20.74
CA TYR A 325 -34.16 -10.51 -20.26
C TYR A 325 -32.92 -10.64 -19.36
N MET A 326 -33.09 -10.15 -18.14
CA MET A 326 -32.87 -10.97 -16.94
C MET A 326 -33.56 -12.34 -17.10
N ARG A 327 -32.81 -13.44 -17.04
CA ARG A 327 -33.31 -14.74 -16.58
C ARG A 327 -32.21 -15.52 -15.85
N VAL A 328 -32.29 -15.42 -14.53
CA VAL A 328 -31.69 -16.33 -13.55
C VAL A 328 -32.17 -17.75 -13.85
N ARG A 329 -31.25 -18.69 -14.06
CA ARG A 329 -31.56 -20.13 -14.13
C ARG A 329 -31.61 -20.67 -12.70
N HIS A 330 -32.82 -20.98 -12.23
CA HIS A 330 -33.04 -21.82 -11.06
C HIS A 330 -32.91 -23.29 -11.45
N ASP A 331 -32.06 -24.01 -10.73
CA ASP A 331 -31.93 -25.48 -10.78
C ASP A 331 -32.83 -26.09 -9.68
N PRO A 332 -33.81 -26.96 -10.00
CA PRO A 332 -34.75 -27.48 -9.02
C PRO A 332 -34.40 -28.92 -8.63
N ARG A 333 -33.40 -29.13 -7.75
CA ARG A 333 -33.15 -30.44 -7.12
C ARG A 333 -32.50 -30.34 -5.73
N ARG A 334 -33.30 -30.17 -4.65
CA ARG A 334 -33.19 -30.89 -3.34
C ARG A 334 -34.05 -30.24 -2.23
N PRO A 335 -34.37 -30.98 -1.14
CA PRO A 335 -35.71 -31.02 -0.57
C PRO A 335 -35.92 -30.12 0.64
N SER A 336 -37.19 -29.78 0.83
CA SER A 336 -37.77 -29.09 1.99
C SER A 336 -37.48 -29.82 3.31
N PHE A 337 -36.78 -29.16 4.23
CA PHE A 337 -36.83 -29.51 5.64
C PHE A 337 -37.92 -28.70 6.33
N ARG A 338 -38.79 -29.44 7.04
CA ARG A 338 -39.91 -28.94 7.83
C ARG A 338 -39.41 -28.03 8.96
N ALA A 339 -40.14 -26.93 9.13
CA ALA A 339 -40.19 -26.18 10.37
C ALA A 339 -40.71 -27.06 11.51
N ASN A 340 -40.09 -26.98 12.67
CA ASN A 340 -40.70 -27.39 13.93
C ASN A 340 -40.61 -26.20 14.89
N SER A 341 -41.75 -25.56 15.08
CA SER A 341 -42.02 -24.54 16.08
C SER A 341 -42.30 -25.22 17.42
N GLN A 342 -41.44 -25.01 18.41
CA GLN A 342 -41.83 -25.09 19.82
C GLN A 342 -41.45 -23.79 20.50
N ILE A 343 -42.47 -22.95 20.63
CA ILE A 343 -42.54 -21.78 21.50
C ILE A 343 -42.90 -22.33 22.89
N SER A 344 -41.99 -22.21 23.85
CA SER A 344 -42.29 -22.35 25.27
C SER A 344 -42.37 -20.96 25.89
N TYR A 345 -43.58 -20.58 26.29
CA TYR A 345 -43.88 -19.50 27.21
C TYR A 345 -43.11 -19.71 28.52
N VAL A 346 -42.40 -18.69 28.99
CA VAL A 346 -42.07 -18.51 30.42
C VAL A 346 -42.38 -17.07 30.79
N ASP A 347 -43.17 -16.95 31.85
CA ASP A 347 -43.78 -15.73 32.39
C ASP A 347 -42.77 -14.65 32.77
N ASN A 348 -43.18 -13.41 32.49
CA ASN A 348 -42.73 -12.23 33.20
C ASN A 348 -43.54 -12.12 34.50
N ASP A 349 -42.87 -12.24 35.64
CA ASP A 349 -43.29 -11.59 36.87
C ASP A 349 -42.03 -11.06 37.57
N ASP A 350 -42.22 -9.97 38.32
CA ASP A 350 -41.27 -9.27 39.17
C ASP A 350 -40.39 -8.15 38.56
N LEU A 351 -41.08 -7.03 38.28
CA LEU A 351 -40.58 -5.70 38.64
C LEU A 351 -41.06 -5.34 40.06
N ARG A 352 -40.12 -5.18 41.00
CA ARG A 352 -40.25 -4.27 42.14
C ARG A 352 -38.91 -3.68 42.53
#